data_AF-A0A7C4M4L9-F1
#
_entry.id   AF-A0A7C4M4L9-F1
#
_cell.length_a   1.000
_cell.length_b   1.000
_cell.length_c   1.000
_cell.angle_alpha   90.00
_cell.angle_beta   90.00
_cell.angle_gamma   90.00
#
_symmetry.space_group_name_H-M   'P 1'
#
loop_
_entity.id
_entity.type
_entity.pdbx_description
1 polymer ?
#
loop_
_entity_poly.entity_id
_entity_poly.type
_entity_poly.pdbx_seq_one_letter_code
_entity_poly.pdbx_strand_id
1 'polypeptide(L)'
;MLMVELIVRGGAALYGSIVAPPSKAHTHRAIIASSLSRGESKIHNILFCDDTIATINACRMLGAEITVSECGEVRVGGSPKPKTPEDVIDCGESGSTMRFITPVCALADGISILTGGESLRRRPMGPLLDALGQIGVKCYSARGDGRPPIIVFGG
;
A
#
# COMPACT_ATOMS: atom_id res chain seq x y z
N MET A 1 23.81 10.41 2.17
CA MET A 1 23.07 10.51 0.89
C MET A 1 23.78 11.56 0.05
N LEU A 2 24.38 11.17 -1.08
CA LEU A 2 25.01 12.13 -1.99
C LEU A 2 23.90 12.99 -2.59
N MET A 3 23.92 14.31 -2.37
CA MET A 3 23.04 15.22 -3.10
C MET A 3 23.47 15.19 -4.56
N VAL A 4 22.60 14.64 -5.41
CA VAL A 4 22.74 14.75 -6.86
C VAL A 4 21.95 15.97 -7.29
N GLU A 5 22.64 16.95 -7.85
CA GLU A 5 22.02 18.11 -8.47
C GLU A 5 21.77 17.81 -9.95
N LEU A 6 20.50 17.83 -10.37
CA LEU A 6 20.09 17.67 -11.77
C LEU A 6 19.69 19.03 -12.35
N ILE A 7 20.49 19.56 -13.27
CA ILE A 7 20.18 20.80 -14.00
C ILE A 7 19.62 20.44 -15.38
N VAL A 8 18.34 20.70 -15.61
CA VAL A 8 17.70 20.50 -16.93
C VAL A 8 17.81 21.80 -17.73
N ARG A 9 18.46 21.74 -18.91
CA ARG A 9 18.56 22.87 -19.84
C ARG A 9 17.61 22.66 -21.01
N GLY A 10 16.77 23.66 -21.32
CA GLY A 10 15.84 23.62 -22.45
C GLY A 10 16.49 24.06 -23.78
N GLY A 11 15.67 24.21 -24.82
CA GLY A 11 16.08 24.90 -26.05
C GLY A 11 15.59 24.29 -27.37
N ALA A 12 15.15 23.03 -27.36
CA ALA A 12 14.63 22.35 -28.55
C ALA A 12 13.25 21.73 -28.27
N ALA A 13 12.38 21.73 -29.27
CA ALA A 13 11.12 21.00 -29.22
C ALA A 13 11.39 19.48 -29.21
N LEU A 14 10.67 18.75 -28.35
CA LEU A 14 10.79 17.30 -28.22
C LEU A 14 9.82 16.60 -29.19
N TYR A 15 10.32 15.61 -29.93
CA TYR A 15 9.51 14.77 -30.83
C TYR A 15 9.93 13.31 -30.68
N GLY A 16 8.96 12.41 -30.57
CA GLY A 16 9.20 10.96 -30.41
C GLY A 16 8.01 10.22 -29.83
N SER A 17 8.18 8.92 -29.60
CA SER A 17 7.22 8.06 -28.91
C SER A 17 7.95 7.27 -27.83
N ILE A 18 7.30 7.10 -26.68
CA ILE A 18 7.80 6.29 -25.57
C ILE A 18 6.69 5.40 -25.05
N VAL A 19 7.06 4.28 -24.46
CA VAL A 19 6.14 3.47 -23.66
C VAL A 19 6.07 4.09 -22.27
N ALA A 20 4.87 4.48 -21.83
CA ALA A 20 4.68 5.00 -20.49
C ALA A 20 5.00 3.91 -19.44
N PRO A 21 5.62 4.26 -18.30
CA PRO A 21 5.81 3.31 -17.23
C PRO A 21 4.45 2.82 -16.69
N PRO A 22 4.40 1.63 -16.09
CA PRO A 22 3.15 1.11 -15.55
C PRO A 22 2.54 2.01 -14.47
N SER A 23 1.21 1.96 -14.35
CA SER A 23 0.50 2.79 -13.39
C SER A 23 0.65 2.27 -11.96
N LYS A 24 1.33 3.06 -11.12
CA LYS A 24 1.43 2.82 -9.67
C LYS A 24 0.07 2.56 -9.02
N ALA A 25 -0.93 3.36 -9.39
CA ALA A 25 -2.27 3.29 -8.80
C ALA A 25 -3.00 1.99 -9.20
N HIS A 26 -2.81 1.49 -10.42
CA HIS A 26 -3.34 0.19 -10.82
C HIS A 26 -2.59 -0.96 -10.15
N THR A 27 -1.26 -0.85 -10.01
CA THR A 27 -0.46 -1.86 -9.30
C THR A 27 -0.93 -2.05 -7.86
N HIS A 28 -1.12 -0.98 -7.08
CA HIS A 28 -1.67 -1.09 -5.71
C HIS A 28 -3.00 -1.85 -5.68
N ARG A 29 -3.96 -1.43 -6.51
CA ARG A 29 -5.30 -2.02 -6.52
C ARG A 29 -5.30 -3.47 -6.99
N ALA A 30 -4.52 -3.80 -8.02
CA ALA A 30 -4.40 -5.15 -8.54
C ALA A 30 -3.82 -6.10 -7.48
N ILE A 31 -2.77 -5.69 -6.78
CA ILE A 31 -2.16 -6.50 -5.72
C ILE A 31 -3.17 -6.73 -4.58
N ILE A 32 -3.79 -5.67 -4.06
CA ILE A 32 -4.71 -5.76 -2.92
C ILE A 32 -5.95 -6.58 -3.28
N ALA A 33 -6.56 -6.35 -4.44
CA ALA A 33 -7.72 -7.12 -4.88
C ALA A 33 -7.37 -8.60 -5.08
N SER A 34 -6.20 -8.90 -5.66
CA SER A 34 -5.73 -10.28 -5.81
C SER A 34 -5.48 -10.94 -4.46
N SER A 35 -4.91 -10.20 -3.49
CA SER A 35 -4.67 -10.70 -2.13
C SER A 35 -5.95 -11.04 -1.36
N LEU A 36 -7.09 -10.47 -1.74
CA LEU A 36 -8.41 -10.76 -1.16
C LEU A 36 -9.23 -11.77 -1.97
N SER A 37 -8.70 -12.22 -3.11
CA SER A 37 -9.39 -13.18 -3.99
C SER A 37 -9.28 -14.62 -3.48
N ARG A 38 -10.09 -15.52 -4.04
CA ARG A 38 -9.92 -16.97 -3.87
C ARG A 38 -9.02 -17.50 -4.99
N GLY A 39 -7.97 -18.23 -4.65
CA GLY A 39 -7.07 -18.88 -5.61
C GLY A 39 -5.86 -18.03 -6.00
N GLU A 40 -5.26 -18.35 -7.15
CA GLU A 40 -4.07 -17.67 -7.68
C GLU A 40 -4.46 -16.60 -8.72
N SER A 41 -3.89 -15.41 -8.58
CA SER A 41 -3.92 -14.34 -9.59
C SER A 41 -2.53 -14.10 -10.16
N LYS A 42 -2.44 -13.79 -11.45
CA LYS A 42 -1.20 -13.36 -12.12
C LYS A 42 -1.35 -11.92 -12.60
N ILE A 43 -0.43 -11.08 -12.18
CA ILE A 43 -0.41 -9.65 -12.53
C ILE A 43 0.85 -9.41 -13.35
N HIS A 44 0.67 -8.95 -14.57
CA HIS A 44 1.77 -8.59 -15.47
C HIS A 44 2.02 -7.08 -15.43
N ASN A 45 3.27 -6.70 -15.73
CA ASN A 45 3.65 -5.30 -15.94
C ASN A 45 3.33 -4.40 -14.74
N ILE A 46 3.69 -4.84 -13.52
CA ILE A 46 3.54 -3.98 -12.34
C ILE A 46 4.59 -2.87 -12.34
N LEU A 47 4.29 -1.74 -11.71
CA LEU A 47 5.31 -0.76 -11.38
C LEU A 47 6.06 -1.22 -10.12
N PHE A 48 7.36 -1.49 -10.23
CA PHE A 48 8.20 -1.82 -9.09
C PHE A 48 8.82 -0.54 -8.50
N CYS A 49 8.38 -0.16 -7.30
CA CYS A 49 8.88 1.01 -6.58
C CYS A 49 8.61 0.84 -5.08
N ASP A 50 9.20 1.69 -4.24
CA ASP A 50 9.07 1.60 -2.77
C ASP A 50 7.60 1.53 -2.31
N ASP A 51 6.72 2.31 -2.94
CA ASP A 51 5.30 2.33 -2.60
C ASP A 51 4.61 0.98 -2.85
N THR A 52 4.87 0.37 -4.01
CA THR A 52 4.23 -0.90 -4.40
C THR A 52 4.85 -2.08 -3.67
N ILE A 53 6.14 -2.01 -3.34
CA ILE A 53 6.82 -2.97 -2.45
C ILE A 53 6.19 -2.93 -1.06
N ALA A 54 5.93 -1.73 -0.50
CA ALA A 54 5.24 -1.59 0.78
C ALA A 54 3.83 -2.23 0.75
N THR A 55 3.11 -2.12 -0.38
CA THR A 55 1.82 -2.82 -0.55
C THR A 55 1.98 -4.34 -0.58
N ILE A 56 2.95 -4.86 -1.33
CA ILE A 56 3.21 -6.31 -1.39
C ILE A 56 3.52 -6.84 0.03
N ASN A 57 4.37 -6.14 0.77
CA ASN A 57 4.75 -6.55 2.12
C ASN A 57 3.56 -6.52 3.08
N ALA A 58 2.75 -5.46 3.04
CA ALA A 58 1.52 -5.38 3.83
C ALA A 58 0.56 -6.54 3.52
N CYS A 59 0.33 -6.84 2.23
CA CYS A 59 -0.51 -7.97 1.83
C CYS A 59 0.04 -9.33 2.27
N ARG A 60 1.36 -9.52 2.26
CA ARG A 60 2.02 -10.73 2.80
C ARG A 60 1.80 -10.87 4.30
N MET A 61 1.97 -9.79 5.06
CA MET A 61 1.70 -9.78 6.51
C MET A 61 0.23 -10.11 6.83
N LEU A 62 -0.68 -9.73 5.94
CA LEU A 62 -2.10 -10.06 6.01
C LEU A 62 -2.45 -11.45 5.47
N GLY A 63 -1.45 -12.28 5.15
CA GLY A 63 -1.60 -13.69 4.84
C GLY A 63 -1.67 -14.05 3.36
N ALA A 64 -1.52 -13.09 2.43
CA ALA A 64 -1.44 -13.42 1.01
C ALA A 64 -0.06 -13.98 0.63
N GLU A 65 -0.03 -15.02 -0.19
CA GLU A 65 1.21 -15.60 -0.72
C GLU A 65 1.61 -14.86 -1.99
N ILE A 66 2.61 -13.99 -1.92
CA ILE A 66 3.02 -13.16 -3.07
C ILE A 66 4.44 -13.50 -3.50
N THR A 67 4.62 -13.92 -4.75
CA THR A 67 5.92 -14.09 -5.40
C THR A 67 6.08 -13.07 -6.53
N VAL A 68 7.28 -12.50 -6.66
CA VAL A 68 7.62 -11.53 -7.70
C VAL A 68 8.77 -12.12 -8.51
N SER A 69 8.59 -12.25 -9.82
CA SER A 69 9.64 -12.73 -10.71
C SER A 69 10.59 -11.60 -11.13
N GLU A 70 11.76 -11.96 -11.65
CA GLU A 70 12.73 -11.01 -12.19
C GLU A 70 12.19 -10.21 -13.39
N CYS A 71 11.20 -10.75 -14.12
CA CYS A 71 10.56 -10.08 -15.26
C CYS A 71 9.35 -9.20 -14.86
N GLY A 72 9.10 -8.99 -13.56
CA GLY A 72 8.01 -8.12 -13.10
C GLY A 72 6.62 -8.75 -13.20
N GLU A 73 6.52 -10.07 -13.31
CA GLU A 73 5.27 -10.81 -13.08
C GLU A 73 5.11 -11.04 -11.57
N VAL A 74 3.90 -10.79 -11.07
CA VAL A 74 3.53 -11.08 -9.68
C VAL A 74 2.50 -12.18 -9.65
N ARG A 75 2.74 -13.22 -8.85
CA ARG A 75 1.74 -14.24 -8.53
C ARG A 75 1.27 -14.03 -7.11
N VAL A 76 -0.05 -14.04 -6.94
CA VAL A 76 -0.71 -13.79 -5.67
C VAL A 76 -1.66 -14.95 -5.38
N GLY A 77 -1.30 -15.80 -4.42
CA GLY A 77 -2.24 -16.67 -3.72
C GLY A 77 -3.04 -15.83 -2.73
N GLY A 78 -4.32 -15.59 -3.05
CA GLY A 78 -5.19 -14.76 -2.24
C GLY A 78 -5.59 -15.40 -0.91
N SER A 79 -5.82 -14.56 0.10
CA SER A 79 -6.38 -14.91 1.40
C SER A 79 -7.68 -14.13 1.61
N PRO A 80 -8.86 -14.69 1.26
CA PRO A 80 -10.15 -14.01 1.35
C PRO A 80 -10.47 -13.48 2.75
N LYS A 81 -9.92 -14.13 3.78
CA LYS A 81 -9.91 -13.64 5.16
C LYS A 81 -8.49 -13.21 5.51
N PRO A 82 -8.21 -11.90 5.62
CA PRO A 82 -6.91 -11.42 6.07
C PRO A 82 -6.54 -11.98 7.45
N LYS A 83 -5.26 -12.30 7.64
CA LYS A 83 -4.71 -12.68 8.95
C LYS A 83 -4.36 -11.43 9.74
N THR A 84 -4.41 -11.52 11.05
CA THR A 84 -3.83 -10.51 11.94
C THR A 84 -2.31 -10.50 11.73
N PRO A 85 -1.70 -9.35 11.40
CA PRO A 85 -0.25 -9.27 11.22
C PRO A 85 0.48 -9.51 12.56
N GLU A 86 1.63 -10.17 12.52
CA GLU A 86 2.46 -10.44 13.71
C GLU A 86 3.22 -9.19 14.21
N ASP A 87 3.39 -8.19 13.35
CA ASP A 87 4.13 -6.96 13.64
C ASP A 87 3.46 -5.74 12.98
N VAL A 88 3.98 -4.55 13.24
CA VAL A 88 3.54 -3.28 12.66
C VAL A 88 3.72 -3.28 11.15
N ILE A 89 2.65 -2.96 10.41
CA ILE A 89 2.70 -2.80 8.95
C ILE A 89 3.36 -1.46 8.61
N ASP A 90 4.58 -1.50 8.10
CA ASP A 90 5.27 -0.32 7.57
C ASP A 90 4.85 -0.03 6.13
N CYS A 91 4.14 1.09 5.94
CA CYS A 91 3.70 1.56 4.63
C CYS A 91 4.76 2.42 3.90
N GLY A 92 5.95 2.59 4.48
CA GLY A 92 7.00 3.47 3.95
C GLY A 92 6.48 4.91 3.81
N GLU A 93 6.69 5.52 2.64
CA GLU A 93 6.18 6.86 2.31
C GLU A 93 4.85 6.84 1.51
N SER A 94 4.28 5.64 1.34
CA SER A 94 3.10 5.39 0.51
C SER A 94 1.80 5.67 1.25
N GLY A 95 1.27 6.87 1.01
CA GLY A 95 -0.09 7.21 1.43
C GLY A 95 -1.18 6.36 0.78
N SER A 96 -0.91 5.76 -0.38
CA SER A 96 -1.84 4.83 -1.05
C SER A 96 -1.89 3.50 -0.32
N THR A 97 -0.72 2.94 0.02
CA THR A 97 -0.62 1.68 0.79
C THR A 97 -1.38 1.83 2.10
N MET A 98 -1.07 2.86 2.90
CA MET A 98 -1.74 3.11 4.18
C MET A 98 -3.27 3.19 4.03
N ARG A 99 -3.76 4.00 3.08
CA ARG A 99 -5.20 4.21 2.89
C ARG A 99 -5.95 2.98 2.40
N PHE A 100 -5.34 2.17 1.55
CA PHE A 100 -5.99 0.94 1.08
C PHE A 100 -5.86 -0.22 2.07
N ILE A 101 -4.76 -0.32 2.81
CA ILE A 101 -4.55 -1.41 3.76
C ILE A 101 -5.33 -1.21 5.06
N THR A 102 -5.53 0.04 5.51
CA THR A 102 -6.33 0.34 6.72
C THR A 102 -7.72 -0.33 6.73
N PRO A 103 -8.58 -0.21 5.71
CA PRO A 103 -9.85 -0.93 5.67
C PRO A 103 -9.68 -2.45 5.53
N VAL A 104 -8.61 -2.92 4.89
CA VAL A 104 -8.34 -4.37 4.78
C VAL A 104 -8.00 -4.98 6.14
N CYS A 105 -7.27 -4.27 6.98
CA CYS A 105 -6.98 -4.69 8.36
C CYS A 105 -8.24 -4.87 9.21
N ALA A 106 -9.33 -4.16 8.91
CA ALA A 106 -10.60 -4.33 9.62
C ALA A 106 -11.27 -5.68 9.33
N LEU A 107 -10.87 -6.38 8.25
CA LEU A 107 -11.37 -7.70 7.89
C LEU A 107 -10.62 -8.85 8.59
N ALA A 108 -9.50 -8.55 9.26
CA ALA A 108 -8.79 -9.52 10.10
C ALA A 108 -9.54 -9.73 11.43
N ASP A 109 -9.19 -10.75 12.20
CA ASP A 109 -9.84 -10.99 13.51
C ASP A 109 -9.22 -10.17 14.66
N GLY A 110 -7.97 -9.71 14.50
CA GLY A 110 -7.19 -9.06 15.56
C GLY A 110 -6.92 -7.58 15.35
N ILE A 111 -5.94 -7.05 16.07
CA ILE A 111 -5.56 -5.64 16.01
C ILE A 111 -4.37 -5.50 15.06
N SER A 112 -4.46 -4.53 14.14
CA SER A 112 -3.37 -4.15 13.25
C SER A 112 -2.89 -2.74 13.58
N ILE A 113 -1.57 -2.52 13.50
CA ILE A 113 -0.96 -1.20 13.61
C ILE A 113 -0.26 -0.89 12.30
N LEU A 114 -0.59 0.25 11.69
CA LEU A 114 0.04 0.72 10.47
C LEU A 114 0.89 1.97 10.76
N THR A 115 2.12 1.98 10.26
CA THR A 115 3.05 3.13 10.37
C THR A 115 3.62 3.49 8.99
N GLY A 116 4.47 4.50 8.96
CA GLY A 116 5.26 4.86 7.80
C GLY A 116 6.48 5.67 8.20
N GLY A 117 7.19 6.13 7.17
CA GLY A 117 8.28 7.08 7.30
C GLY A 117 7.82 8.47 7.76
N GLU A 118 8.79 9.36 7.88
CA GLU A 118 8.63 10.68 8.50
C GLU A 118 7.60 11.55 7.76
N SER A 119 7.60 11.52 6.43
CA SER A 119 6.68 12.33 5.62
C SER A 119 5.26 11.77 5.71
N LEU A 120 5.08 10.46 5.58
CA LEU A 120 3.77 9.82 5.70
C LEU A 120 3.15 10.01 7.09
N ARG A 121 3.94 9.95 8.17
CA ARG A 121 3.49 10.20 9.55
C ARG A 121 2.98 11.62 9.81
N ARG A 122 3.19 12.57 8.89
CA ARG A 122 2.59 13.91 8.93
C ARG A 122 1.31 14.05 8.11
N ARG A 123 0.97 13.07 7.28
CA ARG A 123 -0.18 13.16 6.36
C ARG A 123 -1.49 12.87 7.09
N PRO A 124 -2.55 13.63 6.78
CA PRO A 124 -3.86 13.43 7.42
C PRO A 124 -4.52 12.14 6.94
N MET A 125 -5.09 11.41 7.91
CA MET A 125 -5.89 10.20 7.73
C MET A 125 -7.32 10.36 8.26
N GLY A 126 -7.63 11.46 8.96
CA GLY A 126 -8.94 11.76 9.55
C GLY A 126 -10.14 11.41 8.66
N PRO A 127 -10.25 11.92 7.42
CA PRO A 127 -11.40 11.61 6.56
C PRO A 127 -11.63 10.11 6.31
N LEU A 128 -10.56 9.30 6.26
CA LEU A 128 -10.69 7.85 6.13
C LEU A 128 -11.15 7.22 7.45
N LEU A 129 -10.56 7.63 8.58
CA LEU A 129 -10.94 7.11 9.90
C LEU A 129 -12.40 7.43 10.22
N ASP A 130 -12.84 8.65 9.91
CA ASP A 130 -14.23 9.08 10.11
C ASP A 130 -15.19 8.24 9.25
N ALA A 131 -14.87 8.03 7.96
CA ALA A 131 -15.69 7.21 7.06
C ALA A 131 -15.77 5.74 7.52
N LEU A 132 -14.67 5.18 8.02
CA LEU A 132 -14.64 3.82 8.58
C LEU A 132 -15.43 3.74 9.89
N GLY A 133 -15.33 4.76 10.75
CA GLY A 133 -16.12 4.86 11.98
C GLY A 133 -17.62 4.90 11.70
N GLN A 134 -18.06 5.58 10.64
CA GLN A 134 -19.47 5.63 10.22
C GLN A 134 -20.06 4.25 9.89
N ILE A 135 -19.24 3.29 9.46
CA ILE A 135 -19.66 1.92 9.16
C ILE A 135 -19.31 0.93 10.28
N GLY A 136 -18.96 1.44 11.48
CA GLY A 136 -18.75 0.63 12.69
C GLY A 136 -17.34 0.10 12.88
N VAL A 137 -16.39 0.42 11.99
CA VAL A 137 -14.99 0.01 12.16
C VAL A 137 -14.32 0.84 13.26
N LYS A 138 -13.79 0.16 14.27
CA LYS A 138 -13.02 0.80 15.34
C LYS A 138 -11.59 1.02 14.87
N CYS A 139 -11.25 2.25 14.50
CA CYS A 139 -9.89 2.62 14.10
C CYS A 139 -9.52 4.04 14.55
N TYR A 140 -8.26 4.24 14.94
CA TYR A 140 -7.80 5.47 15.57
C TYR A 140 -6.37 5.82 15.17
N SER A 141 -6.04 7.11 15.18
CA SER A 141 -4.64 7.53 15.27
C SER A 141 -4.13 7.26 16.68
N ALA A 142 -2.98 6.60 16.81
CA ALA A 142 -2.35 6.31 18.10
C ALA A 142 -2.04 7.58 18.92
N ARG A 143 -1.86 8.72 18.24
CA ARG A 143 -1.57 10.02 18.85
C ARG A 143 -2.81 10.90 19.02
N GLY A 144 -3.98 10.45 18.57
CA GLY A 144 -5.22 11.23 18.59
C GLY A 144 -5.24 12.44 17.65
N ASP A 145 -4.24 12.59 16.77
CA ASP A 145 -4.09 13.77 15.90
C ASP A 145 -4.55 13.54 14.44
N GLY A 146 -5.18 12.39 14.19
CA GLY A 146 -5.66 12.00 12.86
C GLY A 146 -4.54 11.65 11.88
N ARG A 147 -3.30 11.38 12.35
CA ARG A 147 -2.15 10.97 11.52
C ARG A 147 -1.59 9.60 11.94
N PRO A 148 -0.83 8.90 11.08
CA PRO A 148 -0.19 7.64 11.46
C PRO A 148 0.74 7.81 12.68
N PRO A 149 0.99 6.78 13.49
CA PRO A 149 0.49 5.41 13.33
C PRO A 149 -1.01 5.26 13.52
N ILE A 150 -1.61 4.35 12.76
CA ILE A 150 -3.05 4.03 12.79
C ILE A 150 -3.23 2.67 13.44
N ILE A 151 -4.17 2.56 14.38
CA ILE A 151 -4.59 1.33 15.04
C ILE A 151 -5.95 0.94 14.48
N VAL A 152 -6.09 -0.30 14.01
CA VAL A 152 -7.34 -0.84 13.46
C VAL A 152 -7.70 -2.10 14.23
N PHE A 153 -8.91 -2.15 14.77
CA PHE A 153 -9.47 -3.36 15.36
C PHE A 153 -10.28 -4.09 14.30
N GLY A 154 -9.91 -5.34 14.03
CA GLY A 154 -10.64 -6.23 13.16
C GLY A 154 -11.83 -6.92 13.86
N GLY A 155 -12.66 -7.59 13.07
CA GLY A 155 -13.89 -8.28 13.51
C GLY A 155 -15.15 -7.66 12.95
#